data_AF-A0A8T5IZ20-F1
#
_entry.id   AF-A0A8T5IZ20-F1
#
_cell.length_a   1.000
_cell.length_b   1.000
_cell.length_c   1.000
_cell.angle_alpha   90.00
_cell.angle_beta   90.00
_cell.angle_gamma   90.00
#
_symmetry.space_group_name_H-M   'P 1'
#
loop_
_entity.id
_entity.type
_entity.pdbx_description
1 polymer ?
#
loop_
_entity_poly.entity_id
_entity_poly.type
_entity_poly.pdbx_seq_one_letter_code
_entity_poly.pdbx_strand_id
1 'polypeptide(L)' 'MKLNIFRYEGYVVVGILLTVFTFGKLMGLYDISSDWFWFLAGLALVFEGTISLIKQRRFDRKYKIIERES' A
#
# COMPACT_ATOMS: atom_id res chain seq x y z
N MET A 1 4.10 10.72 -20.58
CA MET A 1 3.77 10.46 -19.17
C MET A 1 2.48 9.61 -19.11
N LYS A 2 2.59 8.28 -19.29
CA LYS A 2 1.47 7.34 -19.11
C LYS A 2 1.77 6.51 -17.87
N LEU A 3 1.53 7.10 -16.71
CA LEU A 3 1.63 6.40 -15.43
C LEU A 3 0.33 5.62 -15.20
N ASN A 4 0.46 4.30 -15.07
CA ASN A 4 -0.57 3.33 -14.71
C ASN A 4 -1.61 3.85 -13.68
N ILE A 5 -2.70 4.45 -14.16
CA ILE A 5 -3.88 4.80 -13.35
C ILE A 5 -4.46 3.54 -12.66
N PHE A 6 -4.43 2.41 -13.37
CA PHE A 6 -4.91 1.11 -12.89
C PHE A 6 -4.24 0.61 -11.60
N ARG A 7 -3.03 1.10 -11.28
CA ARG A 7 -2.33 0.69 -10.04
C ARG A 7 -2.74 1.53 -8.84
N TYR A 8 -3.16 2.76 -9.06
CA TYR A 8 -3.58 3.66 -7.98
C TYR A 8 -4.99 3.37 -7.49
N GLU A 9 -5.88 2.95 -8.38
CA GLU A 9 -7.24 2.53 -8.02
C GLU A 9 -7.23 1.37 -7.02
N GLY A 10 -6.34 0.38 -7.17
CA GLY A 10 -6.19 -0.71 -6.22
C GLY A 10 -5.86 -0.24 -4.80
N TYR A 11 -4.99 0.77 -4.65
CA TYR A 11 -4.65 1.33 -3.33
C TYR A 11 -5.85 2.02 -2.68
N VAL A 12 -6.58 2.80 -3.46
CA VAL A 12 -7.78 3.51 -2.99
C VAL A 12 -8.86 2.50 -2.57
N VAL A 13 -9.06 1.45 -3.36
CA VAL A 13 -10.04 0.39 -3.06
C VAL A 13 -9.67 -0.39 -1.79
N VAL A 14 -8.40 -0.79 -1.62
CA VAL A 14 -7.94 -1.49 -0.42
C VAL A 14 -8.06 -0.60 0.82
N GLY A 15 -7.70 0.69 0.71
CA GLY A 15 -7.85 1.66 1.80
C GLY A 15 -9.31 1.89 2.20
N ILE A 16 -10.22 1.99 1.22
CA ILE A 16 -11.66 2.11 1.47
C ILE A 16 -12.19 0.83 2.14
N LEU A 17 -11.82 -0.34 1.64
CA LEU A 17 -12.23 -1.62 2.22
C LEU A 17 -11.77 -1.74 3.68
N LEU A 18 -10.49 -1.46 3.95
CA LEU A 18 -9.97 -1.46 5.33
C LEU A 18 -10.76 -0.52 6.23
N THR A 19 -11.06 0.70 5.75
CA THR A 19 -11.84 1.68 6.51
C THR A 19 -13.24 1.16 6.82
N VAL A 20 -13.97 0.67 5.81
CA VAL A 20 -15.33 0.14 5.96
C VAL A 20 -15.35 -1.07 6.90
N PHE A 21 -14.40 -2.00 6.77
CA PHE A 21 -14.28 -3.15 7.67
C PHE A 21 -13.97 -2.75 9.11
N THR A 22 -13.10 -1.75 9.30
CA THR A 22 -12.78 -1.23 10.65
C THR A 22 -14.02 -0.63 11.30
N PHE A 23 -14.77 0.20 10.57
CA PHE A 23 -16.01 0.79 11.08
C PHE A 23 -17.08 -0.26 11.37
N GLY A 24 -17.29 -1.23 10.48
CA GLY A 24 -18.25 -2.31 10.69
C GLY A 24 -17.92 -3.13 11.93
N LYS A 25 -16.63 -3.39 12.17
CA LYS A 25 -16.16 -4.03 13.40
C LYS A 25 -16.42 -3.18 14.65
N LEU A 26 -16.11 -1.87 14.62
CA LEU A 26 -16.35 -0.98 15.76
C LEU A 26 -17.86 -0.85 16.09
N MET A 27 -18.73 -0.97 15.09
CA MET A 27 -20.18 -1.03 15.28
C MET A 27 -20.68 -2.38 15.81
N GLY A 28 -19.81 -3.37 16.01
CA GLY A 28 -20.18 -4.70 16.51
C GLY A 28 -20.85 -5.59 15.47
N LEU A 29 -20.77 -5.26 14.17
CA LEU A 29 -21.37 -6.07 13.10
C LEU A 29 -20.58 -7.37 12.84
N TYR A 30 -19.32 -7.43 13.26
CA TYR A 30 -18.42 -8.56 13.05
C TYR A 30 -17.58 -8.82 14.30
N ASP A 31 -17.62 -10.06 14.82
CA ASP A 31 -16.77 -10.52 15.92
C ASP A 31 -15.45 -11.08 15.39
N ILE A 32 -14.59 -10.17 14.91
CA ILE A 32 -13.23 -10.49 14.47
C ILE A 32 -12.29 -10.04 15.59
N SER A 33 -11.32 -10.87 15.98
CA SER A 33 -10.32 -10.44 16.99
C SER A 33 -9.54 -9.20 16.52
N SER A 34 -9.34 -8.24 17.42
CA SER A 34 -8.59 -7.00 17.14
C SER A 34 -7.16 -7.25 16.76
N ASP A 35 -6.53 -8.22 17.40
CA ASP A 35 -5.14 -8.55 17.15
C ASP A 35 -4.96 -9.07 15.72
N TRP A 36 -5.85 -9.96 15.25
CA TRP A 36 -5.78 -10.48 13.89
C TRP A 36 -6.09 -9.43 12.82
N PHE A 37 -7.09 -8.58 13.06
CA PHE A 37 -7.46 -7.51 12.12
C PHE A 37 -6.31 -6.50 11.93
N TRP A 38 -5.77 -5.99 13.05
CA TRP A 38 -4.69 -5.01 13.02
C TRP A 38 -3.38 -5.61 12.53
N PHE A 39 -3.12 -6.89 12.81
CA PHE A 39 -1.99 -7.63 12.25
C PHE A 39 -2.05 -7.69 10.71
N LEU A 40 -3.20 -8.07 10.14
CA LEU A 40 -3.40 -8.11 8.69
C LEU A 40 -3.27 -6.73 8.04
N ALA A 41 -3.82 -5.68 8.67
CA ALA A 41 -3.68 -4.31 8.20
C ALA A 41 -2.20 -3.84 8.19
N GLY A 42 -1.47 -4.13 9.27
CA GLY A 42 -0.03 -3.84 9.35
C GLY A 42 0.79 -4.60 8.32
N LEU A 43 0.48 -5.88 8.11
CA LEU A 43 1.16 -6.72 7.11
C LEU A 43 0.95 -6.19 5.70
N ALA A 44 -0.29 -5.80 5.34
CA ALA A 44 -0.59 -5.20 4.04
C ALA A 44 0.21 -3.91 3.81
N LEU A 45 0.28 -3.03 4.82
CA LEU A 45 1.08 -1.80 4.77
C LEU A 45 2.58 -2.08 4.59
N VAL A 46 3.13 -3.07 5.29
CA VAL A 46 4.56 -3.42 5.18
C VAL A 46 4.87 -3.97 3.79
N PHE A 47 4.03 -4.85 3.25
CA PHE A 47 4.19 -5.36 1.89
C PHE A 47 4.16 -4.23 0.86
N GLU A 48 3.19 -3.31 1.00
CA GLU A 48 3.07 -2.16 0.11
C GLU A 48 4.28 -1.24 0.18
N GLY A 49 4.70 -0.87 1.39
CA GLY A 49 5.89 -0.04 1.61
C GLY A 49 7.15 -0.69 1.03
N THR A 50 7.29 -2.01 1.18
CA THR A 50 8.42 -2.77 0.62
C THR A 50 8.43 -2.75 -0.91
N ILE A 51 7.28 -2.98 -1.56
CA ILE A 51 7.17 -2.92 -3.04
C ILE A 51 7.50 -1.51 -3.54
N SER A 52 7.01 -0.48 -2.85
CA SER A 52 7.29 0.92 -3.18
C SER A 52 8.79 1.22 -3.09
N LEU A 53 9.44 0.82 -1.98
CA LEU A 53 10.88 1.00 -1.78
C LEU A 53 11.72 0.27 -2.82
N ILE A 54 11.36 -0.97 -3.18
CA ILE A 54 12.07 -1.72 -4.23
C ILE A 54 11.94 -1.01 -5.58
N LYS A 55 10.73 -0.53 -5.91
CA LYS A 55 10.49 0.20 -7.15
C LYS A 55 11.29 1.51 -7.18
N GLN A 56 11.31 2.24 -6.08
CA GLN A 56 12.07 3.48 -5.94
C GLN A 56 13.58 3.23 -6.07
N ARG A 57 14.13 2.23 -5.36
CA ARG A 57 15.55 1.84 -5.51
C ARG A 57 15.91 1.45 -6.94
N ARG A 58 15.03 0.76 -7.66
CA ARG A 58 15.25 0.40 -9.08
C ARG A 58 15.23 1.63 -9.97
N PHE A 59 14.33 2.57 -9.72
CA PHE A 59 14.28 3.86 -10.42
C PHE A 59 15.56 4.66 -10.13
N ASP A 60 15.92 4.86 -8.87
CA ASP A 60 17.11 5.60 -8.47
C ASP A 60 18.37 5.01 -9.10
N ARG A 61 18.54 3.68 -9.08
CA ARG A 61 19.68 3.03 -9.76
C ARG A 61 19.71 3.31 -11.27
N LYS A 62 18.55 3.37 -11.94
CA LYS A 62 18.49 3.58 -13.40
C LYS A 62 18.73 5.04 -13.80
N TYR A 63 18.21 5.99 -13.02
CA TYR A 63 18.20 7.40 -13.38
C TYR A 63 19.31 8.23 -12.73
N LYS A 64 19.80 7.83 -11.54
CA LYS A 64 20.93 8.51 -10.86
C LYS A 64 22.27 8.35 -11.61
N ILE A 65 22.36 7.39 -12.54
CA ILE A 65 23.55 7.21 -13.40
C ILE A 65 23.57 8.27 -14.51
N ILE A 66 22.41 8.77 -14.93
CA ILE A 66 22.27 9.68 -16.08
C ILE A 66 22.66 11.12 -15.71
N GLU A 67 22.51 11.51 -14.44
CA GLU A 67 22.91 12.86 -13.96
C GLU A 67 24.42 13.04 -13.76
N ARG A 68 25.23 11.97 -13.88
CA ARG A 68 26.69 12.06 -13.67
C ARG A 68 27.47 12.47 -14.93
N GLU A 69 26.79 12.69 -16.06
CA GLU A 69 27.38 13.08 -17.35
C GLU A 69 26.73 14.35 -17.93
N SER A 70 26.51 15.39 -17.11
CA SER A 70 26.18 16.74 -17.60
C SER A 70 27.05 17.79 -16.94
#